data_AF-A0AAW1YT49-F1
#
_entry.id   AF-A0AAW1YT49-F1
#
_cell.length_a   1.000
_cell.length_b   1.000
_cell.length_c   1.000
_cell.angle_alpha   90.00
_cell.angle_beta   90.00
_cell.angle_gamma   90.00
#
_symmetry.space_group_name_H-M   'P 1'
#
loop_
_entity.id
_entity.type
_entity.pdbx_description
1 polymer ?
#
loop_
_entity_poly.entity_id
_entity_poly.type
_entity_poly.pdbx_seq_one_letter_code
_entity_poly.pdbx_strand_id
1 'polypeptide(L)'
;MLPEHSVDIDVDIDWPVAEQRVLRFGYFGQEEKAAIRLFLCNVSGCLTNCQIYTSVSGEDLVAINARDVAGIQMLQREDIEVILISSVNEPLSRGLLEKVAQQARCGLRIGEQQKGLEVELLMREKNLRWDEVAFMGSEAEDVDVLSQVGLNGVPCDAPVADLIAAKYICQRPGGHGAIREFAEYILTLEKKSTSQVHQNRIDRAHF
;
A
#
# COMPACT_ATOMS: atom_id res chain seq x y z
N MET A 1 -17.54 2.75 -25.37
CA MET A 1 -16.12 2.35 -25.48
C MET A 1 -15.89 1.91 -26.92
N LEU A 2 -14.83 2.39 -27.58
CA LEU A 2 -14.49 1.93 -28.94
C LEU A 2 -13.97 0.48 -28.90
N PRO A 3 -14.13 -0.33 -29.96
CA PRO A 3 -13.69 -1.74 -30.00
C PRO A 3 -12.20 -1.93 -29.72
N GLU A 4 -11.37 -0.96 -30.09
CA GLU A 4 -9.92 -0.95 -29.79
C GLU A 4 -9.58 -0.76 -28.30
N HIS A 5 -10.55 -0.39 -27.47
CA HIS A 5 -10.37 -0.21 -26.03
C HIS A 5 -10.95 -1.36 -25.19
N SER A 6 -11.67 -2.31 -25.81
CA SER A 6 -12.23 -3.50 -25.13
C SER A 6 -11.34 -4.73 -25.30
N VAL A 7 -11.11 -5.46 -24.22
CA VAL A 7 -10.49 -6.80 -24.20
C VAL A 7 -11.51 -7.74 -23.58
N ASP A 8 -11.81 -8.84 -24.26
CA ASP A 8 -12.50 -9.97 -23.65
C ASP A 8 -11.48 -10.77 -22.83
N ILE A 9 -11.87 -11.16 -21.61
CA ILE A 9 -11.04 -11.92 -20.69
C ILE A 9 -11.78 -13.22 -20.42
N ASP A 10 -11.38 -14.26 -21.14
CA ASP A 10 -12.06 -15.56 -21.09
C ASP A 10 -11.14 -16.62 -20.46
N VAL A 11 -9.83 -16.42 -20.55
CA VAL A 11 -8.79 -17.34 -20.06
C VAL A 11 -7.59 -16.58 -19.46
N ASP A 12 -6.81 -17.25 -18.61
CA ASP A 12 -5.69 -16.63 -17.87
C ASP A 12 -4.62 -15.98 -18.75
N ILE A 13 -4.49 -16.41 -20.02
CA ILE A 13 -3.55 -15.81 -20.98
C ILE A 13 -3.98 -14.41 -21.46
N ASP A 14 -5.24 -14.04 -21.25
CA ASP A 14 -5.77 -12.73 -21.63
C ASP A 14 -5.39 -11.64 -20.61
N TRP A 15 -5.05 -12.03 -19.38
CA TRP A 15 -4.72 -11.11 -18.29
C TRP A 15 -3.58 -10.14 -18.63
N PRO A 16 -2.41 -10.59 -19.11
CA PRO A 16 -1.34 -9.68 -19.50
C PRO A 16 -1.76 -8.69 -20.61
N VAL A 17 -2.66 -9.09 -21.51
CA VAL A 17 -3.15 -8.23 -22.60
C VAL A 17 -4.12 -7.18 -22.07
N ALA A 18 -5.04 -7.59 -21.18
CA ALA A 18 -5.94 -6.69 -20.49
C ALA A 18 -5.16 -5.68 -19.63
N GLU A 19 -4.16 -6.13 -18.89
CA GLU A 19 -3.25 -5.30 -18.11
C GLU A 19 -2.55 -4.28 -19.00
N GLN A 20 -1.93 -4.72 -20.12
CA GLN A 20 -1.28 -3.81 -21.07
C GLN A 20 -2.25 -2.77 -21.64
N ARG A 21 -3.51 -3.14 -21.91
CA ARG A 21 -4.52 -2.19 -22.40
C ARG A 21 -4.92 -1.18 -21.33
N VAL A 22 -5.12 -1.59 -20.08
CA VAL A 22 -5.39 -0.67 -18.95
C VAL A 22 -4.19 0.23 -18.67
N LEU A 23 -2.96 -0.28 -18.81
CA LEU A 23 -1.73 0.50 -18.72
C LEU A 23 -1.62 1.54 -19.84
N ARG A 24 -1.99 1.17 -21.07
CA ARG A 24 -1.82 2.01 -22.26
C ARG A 24 -2.95 3.01 -22.50
N PHE A 25 -4.20 2.61 -22.27
CA PHE A 25 -5.40 3.38 -22.62
C PHE A 25 -6.20 3.86 -21.41
N GLY A 26 -5.84 3.44 -20.20
CA GLY A 26 -6.59 3.75 -18.99
C GLY A 26 -7.79 2.83 -18.75
N TYR A 27 -8.38 2.93 -17.57
CA TYR A 27 -9.59 2.22 -17.19
C TYR A 27 -10.78 3.18 -17.32
N PHE A 28 -11.90 2.76 -17.91
CA PHE A 28 -13.06 3.61 -18.18
C PHE A 28 -14.27 3.33 -17.28
N GLY A 29 -14.13 2.53 -16.21
CA GLY A 29 -15.19 2.33 -15.23
C GLY A 29 -15.43 3.61 -14.41
N GLN A 30 -16.70 3.93 -14.16
CA GLN A 30 -17.18 5.19 -13.58
C GLN A 30 -17.01 5.33 -12.06
N GLU A 31 -15.96 4.77 -11.45
CA GLU A 31 -15.71 5.02 -10.04
C GLU A 31 -14.65 6.11 -9.90
N GLU A 32 -15.08 7.30 -9.49
CA GLU A 32 -14.16 8.32 -8.98
C GLU A 32 -13.49 7.75 -7.73
N LYS A 33 -12.28 7.22 -7.89
CA LYS A 33 -11.44 6.84 -6.75
C LYS A 33 -11.05 8.10 -5.98
N ALA A 34 -11.30 8.08 -4.68
CA ALA A 34 -10.78 9.11 -3.79
C ALA A 34 -9.25 9.12 -3.86
N ALA A 35 -8.67 10.32 -3.83
CA ALA A 35 -7.23 10.48 -3.76
C ALA A 35 -6.72 9.92 -2.43
N ILE A 36 -5.68 9.09 -2.49
CA ILE A 36 -5.04 8.55 -1.29
C ILE A 36 -4.32 9.67 -0.55
N ARG A 37 -4.53 9.75 0.76
CA ARG A 37 -3.92 10.77 1.64
C ARG A 37 -3.08 10.15 2.75
N LEU A 38 -3.29 8.88 3.05
CA LEU A 38 -2.60 8.14 4.09
C LEU A 38 -2.21 6.76 3.56
N PHE A 39 -0.94 6.41 3.69
CA PHE A 39 -0.43 5.07 3.49
C PHE A 39 0.00 4.46 4.81
N LEU A 40 -0.61 3.33 5.14
CA LEU A 40 -0.32 2.52 6.31
C LEU A 40 0.41 1.24 5.89
N CYS A 41 1.44 0.83 6.62
CA CYS A 41 2.05 -0.47 6.36
C CYS A 41 2.57 -1.13 7.64
N ASN A 42 2.56 -2.45 7.67
CA ASN A 42 3.18 -3.19 8.75
C ASN A 42 4.70 -2.95 8.81
N VAL A 43 5.27 -3.00 10.01
CA VAL A 43 6.74 -3.01 10.16
C VAL A 43 7.30 -4.34 9.69
N SER A 44 6.95 -5.41 10.44
CA SER A 44 7.37 -6.77 10.16
C SER A 44 6.60 -7.35 8.97
N GLY A 45 7.35 -7.84 7.98
CA GLY A 45 6.79 -8.49 6.79
C GLY A 45 6.49 -7.55 5.64
N CYS A 46 6.49 -6.22 5.84
CA CYS A 46 6.41 -5.26 4.73
C CYS A 46 7.69 -4.42 4.63
N LEU A 47 8.02 -3.63 5.66
CA LEU A 47 9.23 -2.80 5.68
C LEU A 47 10.48 -3.63 6.01
N THR A 48 10.35 -4.64 6.86
CA THR A 48 11.37 -5.64 7.15
C THR A 48 10.96 -7.00 6.59
N ASN A 49 11.91 -7.92 6.49
CA ASN A 49 11.70 -9.28 6.01
C ASN A 49 11.40 -10.28 7.16
N CYS A 50 10.90 -9.79 8.30
CA CYS A 50 10.67 -10.55 9.53
C CYS A 50 11.92 -11.19 10.18
N GLN A 51 13.13 -10.94 9.68
CA GLN A 51 14.35 -11.44 10.31
C GLN A 51 14.78 -10.52 11.45
N ILE A 52 15.04 -11.14 12.60
CA ILE A 52 15.59 -10.48 13.79
C ILE A 52 16.93 -11.12 14.08
N TYR A 53 17.98 -10.31 14.08
CA TYR A 53 19.33 -10.76 14.40
C TYR A 53 19.61 -10.41 15.86
N THR A 54 19.56 -11.41 16.73
CA THR A 54 19.83 -11.23 18.17
C THR A 54 21.30 -11.50 18.46
N SER A 55 21.98 -10.52 19.05
CA SER A 55 23.38 -10.66 19.49
C SER A 55 23.49 -11.45 20.80
N VAL A 56 24.70 -11.90 21.12
CA VAL A 56 24.98 -12.58 22.41
C VAL A 56 24.75 -11.68 23.63
N SER A 57 24.76 -10.34 23.45
CA SER A 57 24.43 -9.36 24.48
C SER A 57 22.93 -9.11 24.62
N GLY A 58 22.09 -9.71 23.77
CA GLY A 58 20.64 -9.53 23.75
C GLY A 58 20.17 -8.30 22.99
N GLU A 59 21.02 -7.71 22.14
CA GLU A 59 20.62 -6.62 21.25
C GLU A 59 20.02 -7.19 19.97
N ASP A 60 18.83 -6.71 19.61
CA ASP A 60 18.16 -7.07 18.36
C ASP A 60 18.49 -6.07 17.25
N LEU A 61 18.81 -6.60 16.07
CA LEU A 61 19.02 -5.85 14.85
C LEU A 61 18.03 -6.29 13.77
N VAL A 62 17.56 -5.31 13.01
CA VAL A 62 16.70 -5.51 11.82
C VAL A 62 17.24 -4.68 10.67
N ALA A 63 16.95 -5.13 9.45
CA ALA A 63 17.32 -4.42 8.23
C ALA A 63 16.08 -3.81 7.58
N ILE A 64 16.25 -2.61 7.02
CA ILE A 64 15.26 -1.97 6.14
C ILE A 64 15.88 -1.72 4.77
N ASN A 65 15.05 -1.74 3.73
CA ASN A 65 15.52 -1.52 2.37
C ASN A 65 15.62 -0.03 2.03
N ALA A 66 16.77 0.42 1.52
CA ALA A 66 16.93 1.80 1.08
C ALA A 66 15.97 2.19 -0.07
N ARG A 67 15.55 1.24 -0.92
CA ARG A 67 14.56 1.48 -1.97
C ARG A 67 13.17 1.70 -1.39
N ASP A 68 12.80 0.95 -0.36
CA ASP A 68 11.53 1.12 0.35
C ASP A 68 11.48 2.49 1.03
N VAL A 69 12.57 2.92 1.67
CA VAL A 69 12.71 4.29 2.21
C VAL A 69 12.55 5.34 1.12
N ALA A 70 13.11 5.12 -0.08
CA ALA A 70 12.91 6.02 -1.21
C ALA A 70 11.45 6.01 -1.71
N GLY A 71 10.75 4.88 -1.66
CA GLY A 71 9.32 4.76 -1.96
C GLY A 71 8.44 5.54 -0.99
N ILE A 72 8.72 5.44 0.31
CA ILE A 72 8.08 6.24 1.36
C ILE A 72 8.23 7.74 1.06
N GLN A 73 9.45 8.19 0.73
CA GLN A 73 9.69 9.59 0.37
C GLN A 73 9.01 10.03 -0.91
N MET A 74 8.74 9.11 -1.86
CA MET A 74 7.98 9.45 -3.06
C MET A 74 6.53 9.76 -2.73
N LEU A 75 5.90 8.96 -1.86
CA LEU A 75 4.54 9.21 -1.40
C LEU A 75 4.45 10.54 -0.64
N GLN A 76 5.39 10.80 0.26
CA GLN A 76 5.43 12.03 1.05
C GLN A 76 5.59 13.31 0.21
N ARG A 77 6.24 13.23 -0.97
CA ARG A 77 6.36 14.39 -1.89
C ARG A 77 5.04 14.74 -2.58
N GLU A 78 4.10 13.80 -2.60
CA GLU A 78 2.75 13.97 -3.14
C GLU A 78 1.73 14.15 -2.00
N ASP A 79 2.19 14.63 -0.84
CA ASP A 79 1.39 14.89 0.37
C ASP A 79 0.65 13.66 0.93
N ILE A 80 1.11 12.45 0.61
CA ILE A 80 0.61 11.20 1.19
C ILE A 80 1.41 10.92 2.46
N GLU A 81 0.75 11.03 3.62
CA GLU A 81 1.35 10.70 4.90
C GLU A 81 1.62 9.19 4.99
N VAL A 82 2.78 8.80 5.54
CA VAL A 82 3.13 7.39 5.71
C VAL A 82 3.29 7.08 7.19
N ILE A 83 2.60 6.02 7.66
CA ILE A 83 2.67 5.57 9.04
C ILE A 83 2.88 4.05 9.09
N LEU A 84 3.92 3.66 9.81
CA LEU A 84 4.17 2.28 10.17
C LEU A 84 3.23 1.83 11.28
N ILE A 85 2.62 0.67 11.13
CA ILE A 85 1.77 0.04 12.15
C ILE A 85 2.50 -1.20 12.67
N SER A 86 2.68 -1.31 13.98
CA SER A 86 3.10 -2.57 14.61
C SER A 86 1.88 -3.31 15.17
N SER A 87 1.92 -4.65 15.18
CA SER A 87 0.91 -5.44 15.89
C SER A 87 1.18 -5.42 17.41
N VAL A 88 0.18 -5.84 18.19
CA VAL A 88 0.32 -6.01 19.66
C VAL A 88 1.35 -7.10 20.00
N ASN A 89 1.53 -8.07 19.10
CA ASN A 89 2.46 -9.19 19.24
C ASN A 89 3.80 -8.92 18.54
N GLU A 90 4.11 -7.67 18.19
CA GLU A 90 5.35 -7.32 17.52
C GLU A 90 6.56 -7.72 18.39
N PRO A 91 7.45 -8.60 17.89
CA PRO A 91 8.63 -9.04 18.64
C PRO A 91 9.66 -7.92 18.87
N LEU A 92 9.65 -6.87 18.04
CA LEU A 92 10.59 -5.76 18.16
C LEU A 92 10.26 -4.88 19.36
N SER A 93 11.28 -4.56 20.15
CA SER A 93 11.12 -3.59 21.24
C SER A 93 10.66 -2.23 20.72
N ARG A 94 9.89 -1.51 21.55
CA ARG A 94 9.44 -0.13 21.26
C ARG A 94 10.56 0.79 20.79
N GLY A 95 11.72 0.77 21.47
CA GLY A 95 12.86 1.61 21.11
C GLY A 95 13.47 1.24 19.75
N LEU A 96 13.40 -0.02 19.33
CA LEU A 96 13.84 -0.44 18.01
C LEU A 96 12.83 -0.02 16.92
N LEU A 97 11.53 -0.16 17.18
CA LEU A 97 10.47 0.33 16.28
C LEU A 97 10.58 1.83 16.02
N GLU A 98 10.78 2.62 17.08
CA GLU A 98 10.96 4.08 16.98
C GLU A 98 12.19 4.43 16.13
N LYS A 99 13.32 3.71 16.31
CA LYS A 99 14.52 3.86 15.47
C LYS A 99 14.25 3.50 14.01
N VAL A 100 13.52 2.40 13.76
CA VAL A 100 13.15 1.96 12.40
C VAL A 100 12.33 3.03 11.70
N ALA A 101 11.29 3.56 12.35
CA ALA A 101 10.46 4.63 11.82
C ALA A 101 11.26 5.91 11.55
N GLN A 102 12.19 6.26 12.44
CA GLN A 102 13.09 7.39 12.24
C GLN A 102 13.99 7.20 11.02
N GLN A 103 14.58 6.01 10.83
CA GLN A 103 15.41 5.70 9.66
C GLN A 103 14.58 5.69 8.36
N ALA A 104 13.35 5.19 8.42
CA ALA A 104 12.40 5.21 7.32
C ALA A 104 11.78 6.60 7.05
N ARG A 105 11.97 7.55 7.97
CA ARG A 105 11.47 8.94 7.92
C ARG A 105 9.95 9.03 7.82
N CYS A 106 9.23 8.21 8.59
CA CYS A 106 7.77 8.16 8.59
C CYS A 106 7.21 8.07 10.02
N GLY A 107 5.88 8.16 10.15
CA GLY A 107 5.21 8.01 11.43
C GLY A 107 5.24 6.56 11.93
N LEU A 108 4.93 6.36 13.20
CA LEU A 108 4.79 5.05 13.83
C LEU A 108 3.57 5.05 14.75
N ARG A 109 2.73 4.04 14.61
CA ARG A 109 1.67 3.68 15.55
C ARG A 109 2.01 2.30 16.11
N ILE A 110 2.25 2.24 17.42
CA ILE A 110 2.51 0.99 18.12
C ILE A 110 1.17 0.42 18.54
N GLY A 111 0.87 -0.81 18.14
CA GLY A 111 -0.41 -1.45 18.46
C GLY A 111 -0.56 -1.70 19.95
N GLU A 112 -1.62 -1.17 20.55
CA GLU A 112 -2.04 -1.49 21.93
C GLU A 112 -3.31 -2.37 21.94
N GLN A 113 -4.00 -2.45 20.80
CA GLN A 113 -5.25 -3.21 20.60
C GLN A 113 -5.26 -3.93 19.25
N GLN A 114 -6.36 -4.60 18.92
CA GLN A 114 -6.55 -5.22 17.60
C GLN A 114 -6.36 -4.18 16.48
N LYS A 115 -5.62 -4.56 15.43
CA LYS A 115 -5.15 -3.63 14.39
C LYS A 115 -6.27 -2.87 13.70
N GLY A 116 -7.40 -3.53 13.42
CA GLY A 116 -8.58 -2.89 12.84
C GLY A 116 -9.08 -1.68 13.65
N LEU A 117 -9.10 -1.81 14.98
CA LEU A 117 -9.53 -0.74 15.88
C LEU A 117 -8.49 0.39 15.96
N GLU A 118 -7.20 0.06 15.98
CA GLU A 118 -6.12 1.08 15.93
C GLU A 118 -6.18 1.92 14.65
N VAL A 119 -6.38 1.26 13.50
CA VAL A 119 -6.52 1.95 12.22
C VAL A 119 -7.79 2.80 12.21
N GLU A 120 -8.91 2.30 12.71
CA GLU A 120 -10.15 3.06 12.80
C GLU A 120 -9.99 4.32 13.68
N LEU A 121 -9.34 4.21 14.84
CA LEU A 121 -9.04 5.33 15.72
C LEU A 121 -8.14 6.36 15.03
N LEU A 122 -7.06 5.90 14.37
CA LEU A 122 -6.16 6.76 13.62
C LEU A 122 -6.87 7.52 12.50
N MET A 123 -7.78 6.86 11.80
CA MET A 123 -8.58 7.51 10.75
C MET A 123 -9.52 8.57 11.31
N ARG A 124 -10.16 8.30 12.47
CA ARG A 124 -10.98 9.30 13.18
C ARG A 124 -10.16 10.49 13.65
N GLU A 125 -8.98 10.25 14.22
CA GLU A 125 -8.03 11.29 14.63
C GLU A 125 -7.64 12.20 13.45
N LYS A 126 -7.49 11.62 12.26
CA LYS A 126 -7.10 12.34 11.03
C LYS A 126 -8.28 12.84 10.20
N ASN A 127 -9.52 12.55 10.60
CA ASN A 127 -10.74 12.85 9.85
C ASN A 127 -10.67 12.37 8.39
N LEU A 128 -10.26 11.11 8.20
CA LEU A 128 -10.15 10.45 6.90
C LEU A 128 -11.22 9.37 6.75
N ARG A 129 -11.67 9.16 5.51
CA ARG A 129 -12.51 8.03 5.13
C ARG A 129 -11.66 6.85 4.64
N TRP A 130 -12.23 5.65 4.66
CA TRP A 130 -11.50 4.43 4.29
C TRP A 130 -11.02 4.45 2.84
N ASP A 131 -11.77 5.07 1.93
CA ASP A 131 -11.43 5.25 0.53
C ASP A 131 -10.20 6.15 0.29
N GLU A 132 -9.84 7.01 1.26
CA GLU A 132 -8.65 7.89 1.22
C GLU A 132 -7.38 7.21 1.77
N VAL A 133 -7.47 5.93 2.18
CA VAL A 133 -6.37 5.19 2.83
C VAL A 133 -5.86 4.08 1.92
N ALA A 134 -4.55 3.97 1.83
CA ALA A 134 -3.85 2.81 1.31
C ALA A 134 -3.27 1.98 2.46
N PHE A 135 -3.38 0.65 2.43
CA PHE A 135 -2.79 -0.22 3.45
C PHE A 135 -1.98 -1.36 2.82
N MET A 136 -0.79 -1.63 3.39
CA MET A 136 0.03 -2.79 3.05
C MET A 136 0.19 -3.74 4.23
N GLY A 137 -0.41 -4.92 4.11
CA GLY A 137 -0.43 -5.98 5.12
C GLY A 137 0.56 -7.12 4.87
N SER A 138 0.75 -7.94 5.89
CA SER A 138 1.66 -9.11 5.91
C SER A 138 1.21 -10.19 6.90
N GLU A 139 0.07 -10.06 7.56
CA GLU A 139 -0.41 -11.00 8.59
C GLU A 139 -1.90 -11.30 8.40
N ALA A 140 -2.33 -12.53 8.68
CA ALA A 140 -3.71 -12.95 8.45
C ALA A 140 -4.78 -12.09 9.18
N GLU A 141 -4.40 -11.40 10.27
CA GLU A 141 -5.26 -10.44 10.98
C GLU A 141 -5.49 -9.12 10.22
N ASP A 142 -4.72 -8.87 9.17
CA ASP A 142 -4.82 -7.67 8.34
C ASP A 142 -6.00 -7.71 7.38
N VAL A 143 -6.60 -8.88 7.12
CA VAL A 143 -7.71 -9.06 6.17
C VAL A 143 -8.86 -8.09 6.44
N ASP A 144 -9.19 -7.85 7.71
CA ASP A 144 -10.24 -6.92 8.11
C ASP A 144 -9.90 -5.48 7.69
N VAL A 145 -8.65 -5.06 7.79
CA VAL A 145 -8.19 -3.73 7.35
C VAL A 145 -8.09 -3.67 5.82
N LEU A 146 -7.51 -4.69 5.19
CA LEU A 146 -7.38 -4.82 3.74
C LEU A 146 -8.74 -4.65 3.05
N SER A 147 -9.79 -5.26 3.61
CA SER A 147 -11.14 -5.21 3.03
C SER A 147 -11.82 -3.84 3.09
N GLN A 148 -11.41 -2.97 4.02
CA GLN A 148 -12.06 -1.68 4.25
C GLN A 148 -11.41 -0.54 3.46
N VAL A 149 -10.08 -0.55 3.32
CA VAL A 149 -9.34 0.55 2.69
C VAL A 149 -9.58 0.70 1.18
N GLY A 150 -9.45 1.94 0.69
CA GLY A 150 -9.64 2.28 -0.72
C GLY A 150 -8.66 1.56 -1.64
N LEU A 151 -7.41 1.46 -1.20
CA LEU A 151 -6.37 0.72 -1.90
C LEU A 151 -5.63 -0.19 -0.93
N ASN A 152 -5.34 -1.41 -1.36
CA ASN A 152 -4.54 -2.31 -0.55
C ASN A 152 -3.55 -3.09 -1.42
N GLY A 153 -2.51 -3.58 -0.77
CA GLY A 153 -1.58 -4.49 -1.38
C GLY A 153 -0.79 -5.28 -0.35
N VAL A 154 -0.12 -6.33 -0.80
CA VAL A 154 0.65 -7.22 0.08
C VAL A 154 1.93 -7.66 -0.63
N PRO A 155 3.02 -7.94 0.11
CA PRO A 155 4.20 -8.60 -0.44
C PRO A 155 3.89 -10.00 -1.00
N CYS A 156 4.69 -10.50 -1.94
CA CYS A 156 4.46 -11.86 -2.51
C CYS A 156 4.63 -13.00 -1.51
N ASP A 157 5.32 -12.76 -0.39
CA ASP A 157 5.57 -13.70 0.69
C ASP A 157 4.58 -13.55 1.86
N ALA A 158 3.52 -12.76 1.68
CA ALA A 158 2.44 -12.64 2.65
C ALA A 158 1.65 -13.96 2.82
N PRO A 159 0.93 -14.15 3.95
CA PRO A 159 0.07 -15.31 4.15
C PRO A 159 -0.99 -15.46 3.07
N VAL A 160 -1.46 -16.69 2.86
CA VAL A 160 -2.45 -17.01 1.81
C VAL A 160 -3.74 -16.20 1.95
N ALA A 161 -4.19 -15.92 3.18
CA ALA A 161 -5.40 -15.14 3.43
C ALA A 161 -5.27 -13.70 2.89
N ASP A 162 -4.13 -13.06 3.16
CA ASP A 162 -3.77 -11.73 2.67
C ASP A 162 -3.66 -11.69 1.15
N LEU A 163 -2.99 -12.69 0.55
CA LEU A 163 -2.87 -12.81 -0.90
C LEU A 163 -4.25 -12.89 -1.59
N ILE A 164 -5.20 -13.61 -0.98
CA ILE A 164 -6.58 -13.71 -1.49
C ILE A 164 -7.34 -12.39 -1.33
N ALA A 165 -7.12 -11.67 -0.22
CA ALA A 165 -7.80 -10.41 0.07
C ALA A 165 -7.20 -9.20 -0.69
N ALA A 166 -5.97 -9.31 -1.17
CA ALA A 166 -5.23 -8.22 -1.77
C ALA A 166 -5.73 -7.85 -3.18
N LYS A 167 -5.87 -6.54 -3.42
CA LYS A 167 -6.11 -5.92 -4.73
C LYS A 167 -4.81 -5.77 -5.53
N TYR A 168 -3.67 -5.79 -4.86
CA TYR A 168 -2.35 -5.74 -5.49
C TYR A 168 -1.38 -6.64 -4.75
N ILE A 169 -0.78 -7.60 -5.45
CA ILE A 169 0.26 -8.46 -4.90
C ILE A 169 1.58 -8.00 -5.49
N CYS A 170 2.50 -7.53 -4.65
CA CYS A 170 3.83 -7.14 -5.09
C CYS A 170 4.58 -8.35 -5.63
N GLN A 171 5.45 -8.14 -6.61
CA GLN A 171 6.41 -9.14 -7.06
C GLN A 171 7.58 -9.27 -6.08
N ARG A 172 7.89 -8.19 -5.35
CA ARG A 172 8.95 -8.17 -4.33
C ARG A 172 8.44 -8.67 -2.96
N PRO A 173 9.28 -9.41 -2.22
CA PRO A 173 8.97 -9.79 -0.85
C PRO A 173 9.18 -8.63 0.13
N GLY A 174 8.64 -8.79 1.34
CA GLY A 174 8.80 -7.84 2.45
C GLY A 174 10.27 -7.52 2.74
N GLY A 175 10.59 -6.25 2.99
CA GLY A 175 11.96 -5.77 3.22
C GLY A 175 12.90 -5.81 2.00
N HIS A 176 12.38 -6.12 0.81
CA HIS A 176 13.18 -6.24 -0.41
C HIS A 176 12.68 -5.36 -1.57
N GLY A 177 11.94 -4.27 -1.28
CA GLY A 177 11.41 -3.38 -2.30
C GLY A 177 9.90 -3.44 -2.49
N ALA A 178 9.15 -4.17 -1.65
CA ALA A 178 7.70 -4.27 -1.76
C ALA A 178 7.00 -2.91 -1.55
N ILE A 179 7.43 -2.14 -0.54
CA ILE A 179 6.89 -0.79 -0.29
C ILE A 179 7.23 0.13 -1.46
N ARG A 180 8.44 0.03 -2.02
CA ARG A 180 8.82 0.80 -3.22
C ARG A 180 7.90 0.51 -4.39
N GLU A 181 7.68 -0.77 -4.67
CA GLU A 181 6.81 -1.23 -5.75
C GLU A 181 5.37 -0.73 -5.56
N PHE A 182 4.83 -0.90 -4.35
CA PHE A 182 3.47 -0.47 -4.06
C PHE A 182 3.32 1.06 -4.06
N ALA A 183 4.34 1.80 -3.61
CA ALA A 183 4.37 3.26 -3.72
C ALA A 183 4.30 3.73 -5.19
N GLU A 184 5.05 3.08 -6.09
CA GLU A 184 4.98 3.36 -7.53
C GLU A 184 3.60 3.04 -8.11
N TYR A 185 2.98 1.96 -7.65
CA TYR A 185 1.61 1.60 -8.02
C TYR A 185 0.58 2.65 -7.57
N ILE A 186 0.61 3.07 -6.30
CA ILE A 186 -0.26 4.13 -5.75
C ILE A 186 -0.14 5.40 -6.61
N LEU A 187 1.08 5.88 -6.83
CA LEU A 187 1.31 7.11 -7.60
C LEU A 187 0.91 6.99 -9.07
N THR A 188 1.02 5.80 -9.65
CA THR A 188 0.56 5.55 -11.02
C THR A 188 -0.96 5.67 -11.11
N LEU A 189 -1.69 5.16 -10.12
CA LEU A 189 -3.14 5.30 -10.05
C LEU A 189 -3.57 6.76 -9.88
N GLU A 190 -2.93 7.52 -8.98
CA GLU A 190 -3.24 8.95 -8.75
C GLU A 190 -3.04 9.79 -10.03
N LYS A 191 -1.97 9.54 -10.79
CA LYS A 191 -1.70 10.22 -12.07
C LYS A 191 -2.74 9.90 -13.14
N LYS A 192 -3.21 8.65 -13.20
CA LYS A 192 -4.27 8.25 -14.14
C LYS A 192 -5.59 8.93 -13.82
N SER A 193 -5.98 8.94 -12.54
CA SER A 193 -7.21 9.62 -12.08
C SER A 193 -7.19 11.11 -12.43
N THR A 194 -6.08 11.80 -12.17
CA THR A 194 -5.94 13.24 -12.49
C THR A 194 -6.03 13.52 -13.99
N SER A 195 -5.42 12.67 -14.82
CA SER A 195 -5.42 12.80 -16.27
C SER A 195 -6.81 12.60 -16.87
N GLN A 196 -7.60 11.67 -16.32
CA GLN A 196 -8.96 11.37 -16.77
C GLN A 196 -9.97 12.47 -16.41
N VAL A 197 -9.81 13.10 -15.24
CA VAL A 197 -10.58 14.31 -14.87
C VAL A 197 -10.28 15.46 -15.83
N HIS A 198 -9.03 15.61 -16.27
CA HIS A 198 -8.66 16.64 -17.24
C HIS A 198 -9.29 16.40 -18.62
N GLN A 199 -9.29 15.15 -19.11
CA GLN A 199 -9.98 14.77 -20.35
C GLN A 199 -11.50 15.02 -20.28
N ASN A 200 -12.16 14.60 -19.20
CA ASN A 200 -13.61 14.83 -19.01
C ASN A 200 -14.00 16.32 -18.91
N ARG A 201 -13.07 17.19 -18.48
CA ARG A 201 -13.29 18.64 -18.41
C ARG A 201 -13.16 19.34 -19.78
N ILE A 202 -12.39 18.79 -20.71
CA ILE A 202 -12.19 19.37 -22.04
C ILE A 202 -13.44 19.17 -22.93
N ASP A 203 -14.31 18.20 -22.64
CA ASP A 203 -15.43 17.83 -23.51
C ASP A 203 -16.80 18.47 -23.18
N ARG A 204 -16.92 19.39 -22.21
CA ARG A 204 -18.21 20.02 -21.88
C ARG A 204 -18.49 21.36 -22.55
N ALA A 205 -17.51 21.96 -23.22
CA ALA A 205 -17.65 23.25 -23.91
C ALA A 205 -17.62 23.15 -25.45
N HIS A 206 -17.51 21.93 -25.98
CA HIS A 206 -17.52 21.63 -27.42
C HIS A 206 -18.62 20.64 -27.78
N PHE A 207 -19.83 20.92 -27.31
CA PHE A 207 -21.09 20.44 -27.89
C PHE A 207 -22.00 21.63 -28.16
#